data_AF-A0A1B6CQT5-F1
#
_entry.id   AF-A0A1B6CQT5-F1
#
_cell.length_a   1.000
_cell.length_b   1.000
_cell.length_c   1.000
_cell.angle_alpha   90.00
_cell.angle_beta   90.00
_cell.angle_gamma   90.00
#
_symmetry.space_group_name_H-M   'P 1'
#
loop_
_entity.id
_entity.type
_entity.pdbx_description
1 polymer ?
#
loop_
_entity_poly.entity_id
_entity_poly.type
_entity_poly.pdbx_seq_one_letter_code
_entity_poly.pdbx_strand_id
1 'polypeptide(L)'
;MADRITQLQDLVSQQAILFANVISYINENSFPAEFPKLRKHEFVEIGNKCPELAKIICKTAKEINEIITCLPSDIHTEKLQAKSMQQLVIENNEIANILQGSFIQGERLLVQIQILLQDLAQEVMLINNMGTI
;
A
#
# COMPACT_ATOMS: atom_id res chain seq x y z
N MET A 1 6.28 2.85 7.32
CA MET A 1 6.37 1.71 8.27
C MET A 1 5.24 1.70 9.30
N ALA A 2 4.65 2.84 9.68
CA ALA A 2 3.49 2.89 10.58
C ALA A 2 2.27 2.12 10.05
N ASP A 3 2.00 2.18 8.74
CA ASP A 3 0.80 1.59 8.11
C ASP A 3 0.64 0.08 8.36
N ARG A 4 1.72 -0.71 8.23
CA ARG A 4 1.64 -2.17 8.50
C ARG A 4 1.45 -2.49 9.98
N ILE A 5 2.01 -1.68 10.88
CA ILE A 5 1.82 -1.85 12.33
C ILE A 5 0.38 -1.47 12.71
N THR A 6 -0.16 -0.39 12.15
CA THR A 6 -1.55 0.01 12.34
C THR A 6 -2.51 -1.06 11.80
N GLN A 7 -2.26 -1.60 10.60
CA GLN A 7 -3.02 -2.73 10.05
C GLN A 7 -2.98 -3.97 10.97
N LEU A 8 -1.82 -4.29 11.55
CA LEU A 8 -1.71 -5.38 12.52
C LEU A 8 -2.55 -5.12 13.77
N GLN A 9 -2.52 -3.90 14.29
CA GLN A 9 -3.33 -3.49 15.45
C GLN A 9 -4.83 -3.60 15.16
N ASP A 10 -5.27 -3.20 13.97
CA ASP A 10 -6.66 -3.28 13.54
C ASP A 10 -7.12 -4.74 13.42
N LEU A 11 -6.32 -5.61 12.78
CA LEU A 11 -6.64 -7.02 12.64
C LEU A 11 -6.70 -7.76 13.98
N VAL A 12 -5.77 -7.47 14.90
CA VAL A 12 -5.78 -8.05 16.26
C VAL A 12 -7.02 -7.58 17.02
N SER A 13 -7.38 -6.31 16.91
CA SER A 13 -8.59 -5.77 17.53
C SER A 13 -9.86 -6.42 16.96
N GLN A 14 -9.92 -6.59 15.65
CA GLN A 14 -11.00 -7.30 14.97
C GLN A 14 -11.10 -8.76 15.41
N GLN A 15 -9.96 -9.45 15.55
CA GLN A 15 -9.89 -10.83 16.02
C GLN A 15 -10.46 -10.99 17.44
N ALA A 16 -10.18 -10.03 18.33
CA ALA A 16 -10.73 -10.03 19.69
C ALA A 16 -12.25 -9.83 19.69
N ILE A 17 -12.77 -8.92 18.86
CA ILE A 17 -14.21 -8.69 18.69
C ILE A 17 -14.89 -9.95 18.14
N LEU A 18 -14.28 -10.61 17.15
CA LEU A 18 -14.79 -11.87 16.60
C LEU A 18 -14.89 -12.96 17.68
N PHE A 19 -13.88 -13.11 18.53
CA PHE A 19 -13.95 -14.07 19.64
C PHE A 19 -15.07 -13.75 20.62
N ALA A 20 -15.23 -12.48 21.01
CA ALA A 20 -16.32 -12.07 21.90
C ALA A 20 -17.69 -12.37 21.29
N ASN A 21 -17.89 -12.03 20.01
CA ASN A 21 -19.15 -12.28 19.32
C ASN A 21 -19.47 -13.78 19.18
N VAL A 22 -18.46 -14.61 18.90
CA VAL A 22 -18.63 -16.07 18.78
C VAL A 22 -18.97 -16.69 20.13
N ILE A 23 -18.31 -16.27 21.21
CA ILE A 23 -18.62 -16.75 22.56
C ILE A 23 -20.05 -16.37 22.95
N SER A 24 -20.48 -15.12 22.71
CA SER A 24 -21.85 -14.69 22.95
C SER A 24 -22.85 -15.51 22.14
N TYR A 25 -22.59 -15.71 20.84
CA TYR A 25 -23.43 -16.52 19.98
C TYR A 25 -23.55 -17.97 20.47
N ILE A 26 -22.44 -18.59 20.90
CA ILE A 26 -22.46 -19.94 21.44
C ILE A 26 -23.27 -19.97 22.73
N ASN A 27 -23.06 -19.04 23.66
CA ASN A 27 -23.79 -19.01 24.93
C ASN A 27 -25.30 -18.85 24.72
N GLU A 28 -25.72 -17.96 23.82
CA GLU A 28 -27.14 -17.71 23.53
C GLU A 28 -27.85 -18.89 22.86
N ASN A 29 -27.13 -19.62 22.01
CA ASN A 29 -27.71 -20.73 21.25
C ASN A 29 -27.39 -22.10 21.87
N SER A 30 -26.53 -22.18 22.88
CA SER A 30 -26.19 -23.43 23.57
C SER A 30 -27.31 -23.88 24.50
N PHE A 31 -27.64 -25.16 24.47
CA PHE A 31 -28.52 -25.79 25.44
C PHE A 31 -27.69 -26.57 26.46
N PRO A 32 -28.06 -26.56 27.76
CA PRO A 32 -27.47 -27.44 28.75
C PRO A 32 -27.62 -28.90 28.30
N ALA A 33 -26.55 -29.69 28.40
CA ALA A 33 -26.62 -31.11 28.10
C ALA A 33 -27.49 -31.81 29.14
N GLU A 34 -28.77 -32.07 28.83
CA GLU A 34 -29.62 -32.99 29.59
C GLU A 34 -29.45 -34.43 29.07
N PHE A 35 -29.54 -35.39 30.00
CA PHE A 35 -29.36 -36.81 29.73
C PHE A 35 -30.28 -37.34 28.61
N PRO A 36 -29.89 -38.42 27.90
CA PRO A 36 -30.43 -38.84 26.59
C PRO A 36 -31.93 -39.18 26.50
N LYS A 37 -32.68 -39.07 27.60
CA LYS A 37 -34.09 -39.50 27.69
C LYS A 37 -35.11 -38.36 27.61
N LEU A 38 -34.70 -37.09 27.65
CA LEU A 38 -35.63 -35.96 27.56
C LEU A 38 -35.35 -35.12 26.30
N ARG A 39 -36.28 -35.23 25.35
CA ARG A 39 -36.58 -34.33 24.22
C ARG A 39 -35.86 -34.54 22.89
N LYS A 40 -36.71 -34.71 21.87
CA LYS A 40 -36.52 -34.31 20.48
C LYS A 40 -36.65 -32.78 20.40
N HIS A 41 -35.61 -32.04 20.79
CA HIS A 41 -35.50 -30.64 20.36
C HIS A 41 -34.66 -30.61 19.08
N GLU A 42 -35.11 -29.84 18.10
CA GLU A 42 -34.47 -29.74 16.80
C GLU A 42 -33.07 -29.12 16.96
N PHE A 43 -32.02 -29.95 16.86
CA PHE A 43 -30.60 -29.57 16.95
C PHE A 43 -30.11 -28.67 15.78
N VAL A 44 -31.01 -28.02 15.06
CA VAL A 44 -30.80 -27.71 13.64
C VAL A 44 -30.02 -26.40 13.38
N GLU A 45 -29.97 -25.45 14.32
CA GLU A 45 -29.42 -24.11 14.00
C GLU A 45 -27.98 -23.82 14.47
N ILE A 46 -27.50 -24.44 15.55
CA ILE A 46 -26.14 -24.18 16.08
C ILE A 46 -25.07 -24.79 15.16
N GLY A 47 -25.37 -25.97 14.60
CA GLY A 47 -24.41 -26.78 13.83
C GLY A 47 -23.93 -26.12 12.54
N ASN A 48 -24.75 -25.26 11.92
CA ASN A 48 -24.45 -24.70 10.60
C ASN A 48 -23.62 -23.41 10.66
N LYS A 49 -23.82 -22.55 11.68
CA LYS A 49 -23.12 -21.26 11.81
C LYS A 49 -21.78 -21.35 12.53
N CYS A 50 -21.62 -22.29 13.48
CA CYS A 50 -20.37 -22.50 14.21
C CYS A 50 -19.14 -22.78 13.31
N PRO A 51 -19.21 -23.66 12.28
CA PRO A 51 -18.07 -23.87 11.38
C PRO A 51 -17.77 -22.66 10.48
N GLU A 52 -18.77 -21.85 10.15
CA GLU A 52 -18.58 -20.61 9.37
C GLU A 52 -17.85 -19.55 10.20
N LEU A 53 -18.24 -19.38 11.46
CA LEU A 53 -17.56 -18.50 12.42
C LEU A 53 -16.10 -18.93 12.67
N ALA A 54 -15.87 -20.24 12.79
CA ALA A 54 -14.52 -20.80 12.91
C ALA A 54 -13.66 -20.51 11.67
N LYS A 55 -14.23 -20.58 10.46
CA LYS A 55 -13.52 -20.21 9.22
C LYS A 55 -13.09 -18.75 9.22
N ILE A 56 -13.96 -17.84 9.68
CA ILE A 56 -13.66 -16.40 9.74
C ILE A 56 -12.51 -16.15 10.72
N ILE A 57 -12.56 -16.73 11.92
CA ILE A 57 -11.47 -16.64 12.92
C ILE A 57 -10.15 -17.17 12.34
N CYS A 58 -10.16 -18.35 11.70
CA CYS A 58 -8.97 -18.93 11.09
C CYS A 58 -8.42 -18.06 9.95
N LYS A 59 -9.30 -17.40 9.19
CA LYS A 59 -8.89 -16.50 8.11
C LYS A 59 -8.21 -15.26 8.68
N THR A 60 -8.82 -14.59 9.65
CA THR A 60 -8.24 -13.39 10.28
C THR A 60 -6.93 -13.71 11.00
N ALA A 61 -6.81 -14.89 11.62
CA ALA A 61 -5.54 -15.35 12.21
C ALA A 61 -4.42 -15.56 11.15
N LYS A 62 -4.77 -16.06 9.95
CA LYS A 62 -3.81 -16.18 8.85
C LYS A 62 -3.37 -14.81 8.33
N GLU A 63 -4.30 -13.88 8.16
CA GLU A 63 -4.01 -12.50 7.74
C GLU A 63 -3.06 -11.81 8.73
N ILE A 64 -3.27 -11.99 10.05
CA ILE A 64 -2.36 -11.52 11.09
C ILE A 64 -0.95 -12.11 10.89
N ASN A 65 -0.86 -13.42 10.68
CA ASN A 65 0.42 -14.11 10.49
C ASN A 65 1.15 -13.62 9.21
N GLU A 66 0.41 -13.42 8.11
CA GLU A 66 0.96 -12.86 6.88
C GLU A 66 1.54 -11.46 7.11
N ILE A 67 0.82 -10.58 7.81
CA ILE A 67 1.35 -9.24 8.15
C ILE A 67 2.63 -9.36 9.00
N ILE A 68 2.66 -10.24 10.00
CA ILE A 68 3.85 -10.46 10.83
C ILE A 68 5.04 -10.90 9.97
N THR A 69 4.85 -11.82 9.02
CA THR A 69 5.93 -12.25 8.11
C THR A 69 6.40 -11.15 7.16
N CYS A 70 5.55 -10.16 6.89
CA CYS A 70 5.88 -9.00 6.06
C CYS A 70 6.50 -7.85 6.86
N LEU A 71 6.59 -7.96 8.20
CA LEU A 71 7.25 -6.94 8.98
C LEU A 71 8.74 -6.88 8.63
N PRO A 72 9.29 -5.68 8.42
CA PRO A 72 10.72 -5.53 8.19
C PRO A 72 11.46 -6.09 9.40
N SER A 73 12.25 -7.14 9.19
CA SER A 73 13.02 -7.85 10.22
C SER A 73 13.84 -6.88 11.08
N ASP A 74 13.93 -7.14 12.39
CA ASP A 74 14.72 -6.38 13.40
C ASP A 74 16.24 -6.33 13.14
N ILE A 75 16.70 -6.88 12.02
CA ILE A 75 18.10 -6.85 11.55
C ILE A 75 18.53 -5.40 11.24
N HIS A 76 17.57 -4.51 11.00
CA HIS A 76 17.84 -3.10 10.78
C HIS A 76 17.88 -2.33 12.11
N THR A 77 18.96 -2.51 12.87
CA THR A 77 19.29 -1.63 14.00
C THR A 77 19.19 -0.16 13.56
N GLU A 78 18.70 0.73 14.42
CA GLU A 78 18.54 2.17 14.11
C GLU A 78 19.78 2.79 13.44
N LYS A 79 20.97 2.35 13.84
CA LYS A 79 22.26 2.77 13.25
C LYS A 79 22.41 2.38 11.78
N LEU A 80 21.96 1.19 11.39
CA LEU A 80 22.02 0.72 10.01
C LEU A 80 20.98 1.45 9.16
N GLN A 81 19.79 1.73 9.70
CA GLN A 81 18.77 2.53 9.03
C GLN A 81 19.23 3.98 8.82
N ALA A 82 19.82 4.60 9.83
CA ALA A 82 20.38 5.93 9.72
C ALA A 82 21.49 6.00 8.67
N LYS A 83 22.37 4.99 8.63
CA LYS A 83 23.41 4.88 7.60
C LYS A 83 22.82 4.70 6.19
N SER A 84 21.82 3.85 6.04
CA SER A 84 21.12 3.65 4.76
C SER A 84 20.39 4.92 4.31
N MET A 85 19.75 5.65 5.22
CA MET A 85 19.15 6.95 4.91
C MET A 85 20.18 7.97 4.43
N GLN A 86 21.34 8.04 5.08
CA GLN A 86 22.42 8.94 4.64
C GLN A 86 22.90 8.59 3.23
N GLN A 87 23.05 7.31 2.90
CA GLN A 87 23.41 6.87 1.56
C GLN A 87 22.35 7.25 0.53
N LEU A 88 21.07 7.01 0.83
CA LEU A 88 19.96 7.38 -0.06
C LEU A 88 19.89 8.90 -0.30
N VAL A 89 20.21 9.73 0.70
CA VAL A 89 20.27 11.19 0.54
C VAL A 89 21.40 11.58 -0.41
N ILE A 90 22.57 10.96 -0.28
CA ILE A 90 23.71 11.22 -1.18
C ILE A 90 23.35 10.83 -2.61
N GLU A 91 22.84 9.61 -2.82
CA GLU A 91 22.43 9.12 -4.14
C GLU A 91 21.36 10.00 -4.78
N ASN A 92 20.36 10.44 -4.00
CA ASN A 92 19.31 11.32 -4.50
C ASN A 92 19.86 12.68 -4.94
N ASN A 93 20.80 13.27 -4.16
CA ASN A 93 21.45 14.51 -4.55
C ASN A 93 22.30 14.35 -5.82
N GLU A 94 23.01 13.23 -5.98
CA GLU A 94 23.76 12.94 -7.20
C GLU A 94 22.85 12.83 -8.42
N ILE A 95 21.75 12.09 -8.31
CA ILE A 95 20.74 11.96 -9.38
C ILE A 95 20.12 13.33 -9.69
N ALA A 96 19.80 14.14 -8.68
CA ALA A 96 19.26 15.48 -8.87
C ALA A 96 20.24 16.40 -9.62
N ASN A 97 21.54 16.32 -9.32
CA ASN A 97 22.56 17.08 -10.04
C ASN A 97 22.69 16.66 -11.50
N ILE A 98 22.66 15.35 -11.78
CA ILE A 98 22.65 14.82 -13.15
C ILE A 98 21.42 15.31 -13.90
N LEU A 99 20.25 15.26 -13.26
CA LEU A 99 19.00 15.73 -13.85
C LEU A 99 19.05 17.23 -14.16
N GLN A 100 19.58 18.06 -13.25
CA GLN A 100 19.79 19.48 -13.48
C GLN A 100 20.73 19.73 -14.66
N GLY A 101 21.83 18.98 -14.76
CA GLY A 101 22.74 19.05 -15.90
C GLY A 101 22.04 18.76 -17.22
N SER A 102 21.22 17.70 -17.26
CA SER A 102 20.42 17.34 -18.45
C SER A 102 19.38 18.41 -18.77
N PHE A 103 18.76 19.02 -17.75
CA PHE A 103 17.78 20.09 -17.94
C PHE A 103 18.41 21.34 -18.57
N ILE A 104 19.58 21.78 -18.08
CA ILE A 104 20.32 22.93 -18.63
C ILE A 104 20.72 22.69 -20.09
N GLN A 105 21.14 21.46 -20.42
CA GLN A 105 21.44 21.10 -21.81
C GLN A 105 20.19 21.14 -22.70
N GLY A 106 19.05 20.64 -22.19
CA GLY A 106 17.76 20.73 -22.88
C GLY A 106 17.31 22.17 -23.13
N GLU A 107 17.42 23.04 -22.13
CA GLU A 107 17.09 24.47 -22.25
C GLU A 107 17.97 25.17 -23.29
N ARG A 108 19.27 24.90 -23.30
CA ARG A 108 20.18 25.45 -24.32
C ARG A 108 19.77 25.03 -25.73
N LEU A 109 19.40 23.77 -25.91
CA LEU A 109 18.95 23.25 -27.20
C LEU A 109 17.64 23.92 -27.64
N LEU A 110 16.69 24.12 -26.70
CA LEU A 110 15.44 24.83 -26.98
C LEU A 110 15.69 26.27 -27.45
N VAL A 111 16.58 27.00 -26.77
CA VAL A 111 16.95 28.36 -27.18
C VAL A 111 17.56 28.37 -28.58
N GLN A 112 18.44 27.41 -28.90
CA GLN A 112 19.03 27.31 -30.25
C GLN A 112 17.97 27.05 -31.32
N ILE A 113 17.03 26.14 -31.06
CA ILE A 113 15.91 25.88 -31.97
C ILE A 113 15.06 27.13 -32.14
N GLN A 114 14.78 27.87 -31.05
CA GLN A 114 13.99 29.09 -31.10
C GLN A 114 14.65 30.18 -31.96
N ILE A 115 15.97 30.35 -31.84
CA ILE A 115 16.74 31.28 -32.68
C ILE A 115 16.67 30.87 -34.14
N LEU A 116 16.93 29.59 -34.45
CA LEU A 116 16.88 29.09 -35.83
C LEU A 116 15.49 29.24 -36.46
N LEU A 117 14.42 29.02 -35.70
CA LEU A 117 13.05 29.23 -36.16
C LEU A 117 12.77 30.72 -36.43
N GLN A 118 13.31 31.61 -35.60
CA GLN A 118 13.15 33.05 -35.77
C GLN A 118 13.92 33.56 -37.00
N ASP A 119 15.14 33.09 -37.21
CA ASP A 119 15.94 33.40 -38.40
C ASP A 119 15.24 32.92 -39.68
N LEU A 120 14.71 31.69 -39.67
CA LEU A 120 13.96 31.14 -40.81
C LEU A 120 12.68 31.92 -41.09
N ALA A 121 11.93 32.31 -40.05
CA ALA A 121 10.74 33.15 -40.22
C ALA A 121 11.10 34.53 -40.81
N GLN A 122 12.26 35.08 -40.45
CA GLN A 122 12.73 36.37 -40.93
C GLN A 122 13.22 36.29 -42.39
N GLU A 123 13.92 35.23 -42.79
CA GLU A 123 14.25 34.97 -44.20
C GLU A 123 12.98 34.83 -45.06
N VAL A 124 11.98 34.08 -44.59
CA VAL A 124 10.71 33.92 -45.31
C VAL A 124 9.97 35.25 -45.48
N MET A 125 9.99 36.13 -44.48
CA MET A 125 9.44 37.49 -44.62
C MET A 125 10.21 38.33 -45.65
N LEU A 126 11.54 38.27 -45.65
CA LEU A 126 12.37 39.01 -46.59
C LEU A 126 12.14 38.54 -48.04
N ILE A 127 12.03 37.22 -48.25
CA ILE A 127 11.70 36.64 -49.56
C ILE A 127 10.32 37.08 -50.03
N ASN A 128 9.31 37.07 -49.15
CA ASN A 128 7.96 37.52 -49.50
C ASN A 128 7.90 39.03 -49.84
N ASN A 129 8.69 39.88 -49.18
CA ASN A 129 8.77 41.31 -49.51
C ASN A 129 9.53 41.59 -50.82
N MET A 130 10.50 40.74 -51.19
CA MET A 130 11.24 40.81 -52.47
C MET A 130 10.43 40.30 -53.66
N GLY A 131 9.41 39.46 -53.43
CA GLY A 131 8.50 38.97 -54.47
C GLY A 131 7.35 39.93 -54.85
N THR A 132 7.26 41.09 -54.18
CA THR A 132 6.21 42.12 -54.40
C THR A 132 6.67 43.38 -55.14
N ILE A 133 7.83 43.33 -55.82
CA ILE A 133 8.30 44.36 -56.78
C ILE A 133 8.15 43.79 -58.19
#